data_AF-A0A7W1TE25-F1
#
_entry.id   AF-A0A7W1TE25-F1
#
_cell.length_a   1.000
_cell.length_b   1.000
_cell.length_c   1.000
_cell.angle_alpha   90.00
_cell.angle_beta   90.00
_cell.angle_gamma   90.00
#
_symmetry.space_group_name_H-M   'P 1'
#
loop_
_entity.id
_entity.type
_entity.pdbx_description
1 polymer ?
#
loop_
_entity_poly.entity_id
_entity_poly.type
_entity_poly.pdbx_seq_one_letter_code
_entity_poly.pdbx_strand_id
1 'polypeptide(L)'
;LRGSEVAARASDLQRNCQLVTCRAMGQASEVLIEAADLLQKSGHVVIYKGPAFAGPERETAMNTSNKLGYRFVVEKKVVLEEGDPERVMVVFERTR
;
A
#
# COMPACT_ATOMS: atom_id res chain seq x y z
N LEU A 1 -9.06 4.73 -9.50
CA LEU A 1 -10.03 3.63 -9.42
C LEU A 1 -9.75 2.87 -8.15
N ARG A 2 -10.78 2.63 -7.33
CA ARG A 2 -10.62 1.81 -6.13
C ARG A 2 -10.55 0.33 -6.50
N GLY A 3 -9.88 -0.49 -5.69
CA GLY A 3 -9.75 -1.93 -5.94
C GLY A 3 -11.09 -2.63 -6.20
N SER A 4 -12.10 -2.30 -5.41
CA SER A 4 -13.46 -2.84 -5.52
C SER A 4 -14.21 -2.45 -6.79
N GLU A 5 -13.80 -1.36 -7.46
CA GLU A 5 -14.43 -0.89 -8.71
C GLU A 5 -13.81 -1.55 -9.94
N VAL A 6 -12.60 -2.11 -9.82
CA VAL A 6 -11.84 -2.65 -10.95
C VAL A 6 -12.50 -3.88 -11.54
N ALA A 7 -13.06 -4.78 -10.72
CA ALA A 7 -13.79 -5.95 -11.21
C ALA A 7 -14.97 -5.58 -12.13
N ALA A 8 -15.58 -4.40 -11.92
CA ALA A 8 -16.75 -3.95 -12.69
C ALA A 8 -16.40 -3.03 -13.87
N ARG A 9 -15.27 -2.30 -13.82
CA ARG A 9 -14.97 -1.20 -14.76
C ARG A 9 -13.66 -1.35 -15.52
N ALA A 10 -12.77 -2.22 -15.08
CA ALA A 10 -11.44 -2.41 -15.65
C ALA A 10 -10.91 -3.82 -15.34
N SER A 11 -11.62 -4.86 -15.78
CA SER A 11 -11.29 -6.25 -15.47
C SER A 11 -9.89 -6.67 -15.92
N ASP A 12 -9.31 -5.96 -16.89
CA ASP A 12 -7.94 -6.10 -17.36
C ASP A 12 -6.88 -5.79 -16.28
N LEU A 13 -7.24 -4.95 -15.29
CA LEU A 13 -6.37 -4.60 -14.16
C LEU A 13 -6.54 -5.54 -12.96
N GLN A 14 -7.58 -6.38 -12.94
CA GLN A 14 -7.81 -7.31 -11.83
C GLN A 14 -6.65 -8.31 -11.76
N ARG A 15 -5.94 -8.33 -10.64
CA ARG A 15 -4.78 -9.21 -10.38
C ARG A 15 -3.68 -9.12 -11.43
N ASN A 16 -3.57 -8.00 -12.13
CA ASN A 16 -2.65 -7.83 -13.27
C ASN A 16 -1.63 -6.68 -13.06
N CYS A 17 -1.73 -5.95 -11.96
CA CYS A 17 -0.79 -4.87 -11.64
C CYS A 17 0.47 -5.43 -10.97
N GLN A 18 1.65 -5.02 -11.47
CA GLN A 18 2.93 -5.30 -10.81
C GLN A 18 3.22 -4.32 -9.67
N LEU A 19 2.68 -3.11 -9.76
CA LEU A 19 2.90 -2.03 -8.81
C LEU A 19 1.60 -1.25 -8.61
N VAL A 20 1.22 -1.07 -7.36
CA VAL A 20 0.16 -0.14 -6.93
C VAL A 20 0.80 0.90 -6.04
N THR A 21 0.66 2.18 -6.41
CA THR A 21 1.16 3.28 -5.58
C THR A 21 0.00 4.08 -5.02
N CYS A 22 0.14 4.55 -3.78
CA CYS A 22 -0.93 5.27 -3.12
C CYS A 22 -0.42 6.43 -2.27
N ARG A 23 -1.03 7.61 -2.44
CA ARG A 23 -0.79 8.81 -1.64
C ARG A 23 -2.14 9.45 -1.28
N ALA A 24 -2.31 9.84 -0.02
CA ALA A 24 -3.46 10.61 0.47
C ALA A 24 -4.87 9.95 0.32
N MET A 25 -4.97 8.62 0.42
CA MET A 25 -6.25 7.88 0.21
C MET A 25 -6.98 7.41 1.48
N GLY A 26 -6.38 7.52 2.67
CA GLY A 26 -6.97 6.96 3.90
C GLY A 26 -5.99 6.10 4.67
N GLN A 27 -6.48 5.18 5.51
CA GLN A 27 -5.63 4.32 6.34
C GLN A 27 -4.85 3.32 5.48
N ALA A 28 -3.61 3.00 5.85
CA ALA A 28 -2.78 2.06 5.09
C ALA A 28 -3.42 0.65 4.97
N SER A 29 -4.21 0.23 5.95
CA SER A 29 -4.97 -1.03 5.91
C SER A 29 -6.03 -1.05 4.80
N GLU A 30 -6.73 0.05 4.58
CA GLU A 30 -7.74 0.18 3.50
C GLU A 30 -7.07 0.10 2.13
N VAL A 31 -5.92 0.76 1.99
CA VAL A 31 -5.11 0.70 0.77
C VAL A 31 -4.65 -0.74 0.49
N LEU A 32 -4.25 -1.50 1.51
CA LEU A 32 -3.85 -2.90 1.34
C LEU A 32 -5.02 -3.79 0.88
N ILE A 33 -6.23 -3.52 1.38
CA ILE A 33 -7.47 -4.21 0.97
C ILE A 33 -7.74 -3.91 -0.50
N GLU A 34 -7.73 -2.64 -0.91
CA GLU A 34 -7.99 -2.28 -2.30
C GLU A 34 -6.90 -2.79 -3.25
N ALA A 35 -5.63 -2.71 -2.87
CA ALA A 35 -4.52 -3.19 -3.69
C ALA A 35 -4.57 -4.71 -3.90
N ALA A 36 -5.27 -5.46 -3.03
CA ALA A 36 -5.35 -6.92 -3.11
C ALA A 36 -5.98 -7.39 -4.40
N ASP A 37 -6.98 -6.66 -4.90
CA ASP A 37 -7.71 -7.03 -6.10
C ASP A 37 -6.99 -6.61 -7.39
N LEU A 38 -5.99 -5.74 -7.27
CA LEU A 38 -5.20 -5.21 -8.39
C LEU A 38 -3.90 -5.99 -8.58
N LEU A 39 -3.23 -6.36 -7.49
CA LEU A 39 -1.88 -6.91 -7.56
C LEU A 39 -1.87 -8.37 -8.01
N GLN A 40 -0.98 -8.64 -8.97
CA GLN A 40 -0.56 -10.02 -9.26
C GLN A 40 0.33 -10.58 -8.14
N LYS A 41 0.60 -11.88 -8.18
CA LYS A 41 1.61 -12.51 -7.32
C LYS A 41 2.98 -11.83 -7.51
N SER A 42 3.68 -11.58 -6.41
CA SER A 42 4.95 -10.84 -6.36
C SER A 42 4.85 -9.37 -6.80
N GLY A 43 3.64 -8.85 -7.04
CA GLY A 43 3.41 -7.42 -7.22
C GLY A 43 3.58 -6.66 -5.91
N HIS A 44 3.86 -5.35 -6.00
CA HIS A 44 4.16 -4.52 -4.83
C HIS A 44 3.12 -3.41 -4.65
N VAL A 45 2.80 -3.10 -3.40
CA VAL A 45 2.11 -1.85 -3.05
C VAL A 45 3.07 -0.92 -2.31
N VAL A 46 3.12 0.33 -2.77
CA VAL A 46 3.91 1.41 -2.17
C VAL A 46 2.97 2.47 -1.64
N ILE A 47 3.02 2.71 -0.33
CA ILE A 47 2.15 3.66 0.35
C ILE A 47 3.01 4.82 0.85
N TYR A 48 2.67 6.03 0.43
CA TYR A 48 3.32 7.27 0.87
C TYR A 48 2.52 7.90 2.01
N LYS A 49 3.19 8.12 3.13
CA LYS A 49 2.62 8.61 4.39
C LYS A 49 3.41 9.76 4.99
N GLY A 50 2.76 10.46 5.92
CA GLY A 50 3.39 11.45 6.79
C GLY A 50 4.10 10.79 7.97
N PRO A 51 4.74 11.60 8.84
CA PRO A 51 5.53 11.10 9.96
C PRO A 51 4.69 10.41 11.04
N ALA A 52 3.39 10.74 11.11
CA ALA A 52 2.42 10.15 12.04
C ALA A 52 2.06 8.68 11.73
N PHE A 53 2.58 8.11 10.64
CA PHE A 53 2.37 6.69 10.33
C PHE A 53 2.95 5.76 11.40
N ALA A 54 4.04 6.17 12.03
CA ALA A 54 4.62 5.44 13.16
C ALA A 54 3.61 5.38 14.32
N GLY A 55 3.10 4.18 14.63
CA GLY A 55 2.13 3.96 15.71
C GLY A 55 0.97 3.05 15.31
N PRO A 56 -0.27 3.32 15.78
CA PRO A 56 -1.42 2.43 15.63
C PRO A 56 -1.78 2.13 14.17
N GLU A 57 -1.60 3.10 13.27
CA GLU A 57 -1.86 2.91 11.85
C GLU A 57 -0.89 1.86 11.25
N ARG A 58 0.40 1.96 11.58
CA ARG A 58 1.40 0.98 11.16
C ARG A 58 1.08 -0.41 11.68
N GLU A 59 0.75 -0.55 12.96
CA GLU A 59 0.38 -1.86 13.54
C GLU A 59 -0.85 -2.47 12.85
N THR A 60 -1.86 -1.65 12.61
CA THR A 60 -3.07 -2.05 11.87
C THR A 60 -2.72 -2.48 10.44
N ALA A 61 -1.85 -1.74 9.75
CA ALA A 61 -1.37 -2.08 8.42
C ALA A 61 -0.63 -3.42 8.42
N MET A 62 0.27 -3.66 9.38
CA MET A 62 1.01 -4.92 9.50
C MET A 62 0.06 -6.11 9.72
N ASN A 63 -0.91 -5.97 10.64
CA ASN A 63 -1.90 -7.00 10.90
C ASN A 63 -2.77 -7.32 9.67
N THR A 64 -3.24 -6.29 8.97
CA THR A 64 -4.00 -6.44 7.72
C THR A 64 -3.15 -7.05 6.61
N SER A 65 -1.87 -6.66 6.49
CA SER A 65 -0.95 -7.19 5.49
C SER A 65 -0.81 -8.71 5.63
N ASN A 66 -0.65 -9.21 6.85
CA ASN A 66 -0.54 -10.65 7.14
C ASN A 66 -1.82 -11.40 6.74
N LYS A 67 -3.00 -10.85 7.07
CA LYS A 67 -4.30 -11.47 6.73
C LYS A 67 -4.54 -11.55 5.23
N LEU A 68 -4.07 -10.55 4.48
CA LEU A 68 -4.27 -10.45 3.03
C LEU A 68 -3.20 -11.16 2.20
N GLY A 69 -2.20 -11.78 2.84
CA GLY A 69 -1.12 -12.49 2.14
C GLY A 69 -0.07 -11.56 1.56
N TYR A 70 0.21 -10.44 2.22
CA TYR A 70 1.36 -9.61 1.92
C TYR A 70 2.55 -9.93 2.83
N ARG A 71 3.74 -9.69 2.30
CA ARG A 71 4.99 -9.63 3.03
C ARG A 71 5.42 -8.17 3.15
N PHE A 72 5.72 -7.71 4.36
CA PHE A 72 6.36 -6.41 4.55
C PHE A 72 7.78 -6.45 3.98
N VAL A 73 8.13 -5.46 3.14
CA VAL A 73 9.44 -5.39 2.48
C VAL A 73 10.31 -4.34 3.15
N VAL A 74 9.85 -3.09 3.19
CA VAL A 74 10.63 -1.99 3.75
C VAL A 74 9.74 -0.83 4.17
N GLU A 75 10.19 -0.11 5.20
CA GLU A 75 9.73 1.22 5.57
C GLU A 75 10.93 2.16 5.44
N LYS A 76 10.82 3.15 4.57
CA LYS A 76 11.89 4.12 4.31
C LYS A 76 11.41 5.53 4.65
N LYS A 77 12.14 6.17 5.56
CA LYS A 77 11.98 7.59 5.89
C LYS A 77 12.68 8.44 4.85
N VAL A 78 12.04 9.51 4.41
CA VAL A 78 12.53 10.40 3.34
C VAL A 78 12.20 11.84 3.72
N VAL A 79 13.17 12.73 3.59
CA VAL A 79 12.97 14.18 3.59
C VAL A 79 13.16 14.63 2.14
N LEU A 80 12.19 15.36 1.58
CA LEU A 80 12.20 15.71 0.16
C LEU A 80 13.14 16.89 -0.11
N GLU A 81 13.01 17.95 0.69
CA GLU A 81 13.83 19.15 0.63
C GLU A 81 14.27 19.57 2.04
N GLU A 82 15.31 20.39 2.13
CA GLU A 82 15.74 20.91 3.43
C GLU A 82 14.63 21.76 4.06
N GLY A 83 14.27 21.43 5.31
CA GLY A 83 13.16 22.08 6.02
C GLY A 83 11.80 21.41 5.84
N ASP A 84 11.66 20.45 4.92
CA ASP A 84 10.41 19.71 4.77
C ASP A 84 10.19 18.70 5.92
N PRO A 85 8.92 18.46 6.30
CA PRO A 85 8.61 17.41 7.25
C PRO A 85 8.92 16.03 6.68
N GLU A 86 9.35 15.11 7.54
CA GLU A 86 9.64 13.72 7.17
C GLU A 86 8.43 13.04 6.50
N ARG A 87 8.70 12.19 5.51
CA ARG A 87 7.74 11.30 4.85
C ARG A 87 8.17 9.86 5.03
N VAL A 88 7.20 8.97 4.98
CA VAL A 88 7.43 7.53 5.08
C VAL A 88 6.93 6.86 3.81
N MET A 89 7.78 6.06 3.20
CA MET A 89 7.44 5.17 2.10
C MET A 89 7.42 3.73 2.63
N VAL A 90 6.26 3.09 2.57
CA VAL A 90 6.07 1.73 3.07
C VAL A 90 5.79 0.80 1.90
N VAL A 91 6.49 -0.32 1.84
CA VAL A 91 6.41 -1.28 0.74
C VAL A 91 5.99 -2.65 1.25
N PHE A 92 4.97 -3.22 0.60
CA PHE A 92 4.55 -4.59 0.80
C PHE A 92 4.54 -5.35 -0.53
N GLU A 93 4.90 -6.63 -0.49
CA GLU A 93 4.88 -7.54 -1.63
C GLU A 93 3.72 -8.52 -1.48
N ARG A 94 2.97 -8.75 -2.56
CA ARG A 94 1.91 -9.74 -2.62
C ARG A 94 2.51 -11.14 -2.71
N THR A 95 2.25 -11.99 -1.72
CA THR A 95 2.78 -13.38 -1.72
C THR A 95 1.76 -14.41 -2.22
N ARG A 96 0.46 -14.12 -2.13
CA ARG A 96 -0.63 -15.04 -2.45
C ARG A 96 -1.73 -14.40 -3.30
#